data_AF-A0A0S3UCL4-F1
#
_entry.id   AF-A0A0S3UCL4-F1
#
_cell.length_a   1.000
_cell.length_b   1.000
_cell.length_c   1.000
_cell.angle_alpha   90.00
_cell.angle_beta   90.00
_cell.angle_gamma   90.00
#
_symmetry.space_group_name_H-M   'P 1'
#
loop_
_entity.id
_entity.type
_entity.pdbx_description
1 polymer ?
#
loop_
_entity_poly.entity_id
_entity_poly.type
_entity_poly.pdbx_seq_one_letter_code
_entity_poly.pdbx_strand_id
1 'polypeptide(L)'
;MNILGRIKLPKSPDISELYLQSNETVSIDEQNGSKRVVFQQGGVISSSSYFNSFYEKYYVNYTLLDSIYYVLELEGSFKVAVYREVNESNEREKILEESFEQCQLSSPVKLSSIELLQNENAGRIYVEITCLSQEGCFESGWIATDQPRSREVSLGIVICTYKKEHYVRETLATLLQDELLRDKDLRVFISDNGRTLNHREFQDSRVKIFPNKNAGGSGGFTRGLMEALAEGHSSHFLLMDDDIELESESIYRLFAVHEYAKTELIIAGGLLSLIEKHVLYEAGATYSEDSSTKGASGSLTPLNHYLDLRQSQTLNQLLVEEDADYGGFWFCSFSRTLVEQLNLPLPLFIKLDDVEYCFRAKKKFGIPIVTFPSMAVWHIPASAKNLNWEAYYYFRNDLITYAIHYSPNYTHVVNNYTREIMLALLMPDYDRAQMLMKAFSDYLKGPSLLKDNDPETTHPTVLKLSRTYENQSEIDPLTHIQLLEQWTSIVSEGRSEWSSVCQEWKAAGQELVSPTFWQQYLELESSPETLAVQTAHSGAKLLN
;
A
#
# COMPACT_ATOMS: atom_id res chain seq x y z
N MET A 1 23.37 13.74 13.52
CA MET A 1 22.70 13.55 12.23
C MET A 1 21.89 12.27 12.20
N ASN A 2 20.57 12.42 12.11
CA ASN A 2 19.62 11.37 11.76
C ASN A 2 19.16 11.63 10.32
N ILE A 3 19.36 10.65 9.43
CA ILE A 3 18.91 10.75 8.04
C ILE A 3 17.40 10.45 8.01
N LEU A 4 16.63 11.30 7.34
CA LEU A 4 15.20 11.15 7.12
C LEU A 4 14.90 10.55 5.74
N GLY A 5 15.77 10.82 4.77
CA GLY A 5 15.72 10.22 3.45
C GLY A 5 16.92 10.61 2.57
N ARG A 6 17.06 9.93 1.44
CA ARG A 6 18.06 10.22 0.39
C ARG A 6 17.45 11.03 -0.75
N ILE A 7 18.31 11.77 -1.42
CA ILE A 7 18.12 12.24 -2.80
C ILE A 7 18.62 11.12 -3.70
N LYS A 8 17.70 10.37 -4.31
CA LYS A 8 17.98 9.20 -5.14
C LYS A 8 18.21 9.60 -6.59
N LEU A 9 19.17 8.95 -7.24
CA LEU A 9 19.33 9.03 -8.69
C LEU A 9 18.39 8.03 -9.39
N PRO A 10 17.96 8.32 -10.62
CA PRO A 10 17.01 7.46 -11.31
C PRO A 10 17.58 6.09 -11.65
N LYS A 11 16.79 5.05 -11.41
CA LYS A 11 17.15 3.66 -11.69
C LYS A 11 17.19 3.37 -13.20
N SER A 12 16.36 4.05 -13.98
CA SER A 12 16.32 3.91 -15.44
C SER A 12 15.87 5.22 -16.11
N PRO A 13 16.17 5.42 -17.41
CA PRO A 13 15.85 6.67 -18.11
C PRO A 13 14.34 6.98 -18.18
N ASP A 14 13.49 5.96 -18.30
CA ASP A 14 12.04 6.06 -18.45
C ASP A 14 11.31 6.58 -17.20
N ILE A 15 11.97 6.56 -16.04
CA ILE A 15 11.45 7.09 -14.78
C ILE A 15 12.28 8.26 -14.25
N SER A 16 13.20 8.80 -15.06
CA SER A 16 14.17 9.82 -14.63
C SER A 16 13.55 11.03 -13.94
N GLU A 17 12.48 11.55 -14.52
CA GLU A 17 11.73 12.72 -14.05
C GLU A 17 11.05 12.51 -12.68
N LEU A 18 10.88 11.26 -12.22
CA LEU A 18 10.36 10.96 -10.87
C LEU A 18 11.41 11.15 -9.78
N TYR A 19 12.68 11.28 -10.16
CA TYR A 19 13.81 11.45 -9.26
C TYR A 19 14.45 12.82 -9.41
N LEU A 20 14.81 13.23 -10.62
CA LEU A 20 15.50 14.50 -10.85
C LEU A 20 15.06 15.15 -12.16
N GLN A 21 15.05 16.47 -12.15
CA GLN A 21 14.98 17.28 -13.36
C GLN A 21 16.35 17.89 -13.60
N SER A 22 16.76 18.02 -14.86
CA SER A 22 18.04 18.61 -15.22
C SER A 22 17.95 19.41 -16.52
N ASN A 23 18.85 20.37 -16.70
CA ASN A 23 19.03 21.04 -17.99
C ASN A 23 20.00 20.25 -18.89
N GLU A 24 20.22 20.76 -20.10
CA GLU A 24 21.03 20.13 -21.15
C GLU A 24 22.54 20.07 -20.85
N THR A 25 23.01 20.80 -19.85
CA THR A 25 24.43 20.85 -19.44
C THR A 25 24.76 19.89 -18.29
N VAL A 26 23.84 18.95 -18.03
CA VAL A 26 23.99 17.89 -17.03
C VAL A 26 23.81 16.52 -17.69
N SER A 27 24.58 15.54 -17.23
CA SER A 27 24.40 14.14 -17.59
C SER A 27 24.49 13.24 -16.36
N ILE A 28 23.90 12.05 -16.45
CA ILE A 28 24.06 11.00 -15.45
C ILE A 28 25.06 10.00 -16.00
N ASP A 29 26.18 9.85 -15.29
CA ASP A 29 27.23 8.88 -15.58
C ASP A 29 27.02 7.64 -14.70
N GLU A 30 27.18 6.46 -15.29
CA GLU A 30 27.06 5.18 -14.60
C GLU A 30 28.39 4.43 -14.74
N GLN A 31 29.12 4.30 -13.64
CA GLN A 31 30.41 3.61 -13.59
C GLN A 31 30.40 2.55 -12.49
N ASN A 32 30.75 1.31 -12.86
CA ASN A 32 30.86 0.17 -11.93
C ASN A 32 29.61 -0.05 -11.04
N GLY A 33 28.41 0.28 -11.56
CA GLY A 33 27.15 0.14 -10.81
C GLY A 33 26.85 1.30 -9.85
N SER A 34 27.71 2.31 -9.75
CA SER A 34 27.41 3.58 -9.09
C SER A 34 26.99 4.62 -10.13
N LYS A 35 25.95 5.39 -9.80
CA LYS A 35 25.49 6.51 -10.60
C LYS A 35 25.93 7.80 -9.95
N ARG A 36 26.31 8.77 -10.79
CA ARG A 36 26.62 10.13 -10.37
C ARG A 36 26.14 11.13 -11.40
N VAL A 37 25.87 12.34 -10.98
CA VAL A 37 25.51 13.45 -11.86
C VAL A 37 26.77 14.24 -12.17
N VAL A 38 27.05 14.46 -13.46
CA VAL A 38 28.17 15.25 -13.94
C VAL A 38 27.64 16.54 -14.55
N PHE A 39 28.29 17.65 -14.22
CA PHE A 39 27.89 19.00 -14.61
C PHE A 39 28.96 19.65 -15.50
N GLN A 40 28.51 20.41 -16.48
CA GLN A 40 29.27 21.52 -17.04
C GLN A 40 28.92 22.81 -16.31
N GLN A 41 29.68 23.89 -16.55
CA GLN A 41 29.37 25.21 -15.99
C GLN A 41 27.93 25.63 -16.33
N GLY A 42 27.18 26.06 -15.31
CA GLY A 42 25.77 26.42 -15.45
C GLY A 42 24.82 25.21 -15.50
N GLY A 43 25.33 23.99 -15.34
CA GLY A 43 24.51 22.79 -15.12
C GLY A 43 23.65 22.90 -13.88
N VAL A 44 22.38 22.51 -14.00
CA VAL A 44 21.40 22.55 -12.92
C VAL A 44 20.70 21.21 -12.80
N ILE A 45 20.67 20.67 -11.58
CA ILE A 45 19.68 19.65 -11.20
C ILE A 45 18.70 20.20 -10.19
N SER A 46 17.46 19.75 -10.28
CA SER A 46 16.40 19.99 -9.30
C SER A 46 15.88 18.67 -8.77
N SER A 47 15.75 18.60 -7.45
CA SER A 47 15.07 17.51 -6.74
C SER A 47 13.56 17.72 -6.62
N SER A 48 12.99 18.70 -7.35
CA SER A 48 11.55 18.90 -7.49
C SER A 48 10.91 17.74 -8.26
N SER A 49 10.77 16.61 -7.58
CA SER A 49 10.26 15.35 -8.13
C SER A 49 9.51 14.57 -7.06
N TYR A 50 8.78 13.53 -7.45
CA TYR A 50 7.97 12.75 -6.52
C TYR A 50 8.78 12.10 -5.40
N PHE A 51 9.92 11.44 -5.71
CA PHE A 51 10.69 10.71 -4.69
C PHE A 51 11.64 11.61 -3.89
N ASN A 52 12.19 12.67 -4.51
CA ASN A 52 13.23 13.47 -3.86
C ASN A 52 12.72 14.73 -3.16
N SER A 53 11.45 15.11 -3.38
CA SER A 53 10.84 16.17 -2.60
C SER A 53 10.63 15.76 -1.13
N PHE A 54 10.68 16.75 -0.24
CA PHE A 54 10.24 16.65 1.15
C PHE A 54 8.86 17.28 1.28
N TYR A 55 7.84 16.46 1.48
CA TYR A 55 6.45 16.91 1.64
C TYR A 55 6.24 17.45 3.07
N GLU A 56 6.81 18.62 3.35
CA GLU A 56 6.82 19.29 4.67
C GLU A 56 5.44 19.28 5.33
N LYS A 57 4.36 19.53 4.57
CA LYS A 57 2.99 19.46 5.07
C LYS A 57 2.68 18.17 5.85
N TYR A 58 3.07 17.02 5.31
CA TYR A 58 2.81 15.71 5.93
C TYR A 58 3.71 15.49 7.15
N TYR A 59 4.99 15.86 7.07
CA TYR A 59 5.89 15.73 8.21
C TYR A 59 5.46 16.64 9.37
N VAL A 60 5.06 17.88 9.09
CA VAL A 60 4.54 18.82 10.09
C VAL A 60 3.24 18.31 10.71
N ASN A 61 2.33 17.75 9.92
CA ASN A 61 1.05 17.27 10.44
C ASN A 61 1.22 16.02 11.32
N TYR A 62 2.05 15.08 10.88
CA TYR A 62 2.09 13.74 11.46
C TYR A 62 3.31 13.43 12.31
N THR A 63 4.36 14.25 12.30
CA THR A 63 5.62 13.98 13.03
C THR A 63 6.02 15.13 13.95
N LEU A 64 6.87 14.84 14.94
CA LEU A 64 7.42 15.81 15.88
C LEU A 64 8.63 16.58 15.33
N LEU A 65 8.91 16.49 14.02
CA LEU A 65 10.05 17.18 13.40
C LEU A 65 9.84 18.70 13.40
N ASP A 66 10.86 19.43 13.83
CA ASP A 66 10.89 20.89 13.82
C ASP A 66 11.75 21.45 12.67
N SER A 67 12.78 20.73 12.27
CA SER A 67 13.81 21.24 11.38
C SER A 67 14.49 20.13 10.58
N ILE A 68 14.92 20.47 9.38
CA ILE A 68 15.71 19.60 8.50
C ILE A 68 16.89 20.38 7.90
N TYR A 69 17.85 19.66 7.35
CA TYR A 69 18.88 20.22 6.50
C TYR A 69 19.27 19.21 5.41
N TYR A 70 19.95 19.70 4.38
CA TYR A 70 20.51 18.87 3.33
C TYR A 70 22.00 18.64 3.55
N VAL A 71 22.46 17.42 3.28
CA VAL A 71 23.88 17.07 3.18
C VAL A 71 24.13 16.54 1.78
N LEU A 72 25.13 17.07 1.09
CA LEU A 72 25.38 16.78 -0.33
C LEU A 72 26.85 16.43 -0.56
N GLU A 73 27.11 15.36 -1.30
CA GLU A 73 28.44 15.01 -1.80
C GLU A 73 28.67 15.67 -3.16
N LEU A 74 29.53 16.69 -3.16
CA LEU A 74 29.78 17.55 -4.32
C LEU A 74 31.28 17.64 -4.64
N GLU A 75 31.62 17.69 -5.93
CA GLU A 75 32.96 18.01 -6.44
C GLU A 75 32.93 19.23 -7.35
N GLY A 76 33.72 20.25 -7.06
CA GLY A 76 33.70 21.52 -7.80
C GLY A 76 33.08 22.67 -7.00
N SER A 77 32.66 23.74 -7.67
CA SER A 77 32.05 24.90 -7.01
C SER A 77 30.58 25.00 -7.39
N PHE A 78 29.70 25.19 -6.40
CA PHE A 78 28.26 25.13 -6.58
C PHE A 78 27.55 26.27 -5.87
N LYS A 79 26.38 26.62 -6.42
CA LYS A 79 25.34 27.35 -5.70
C LYS A 79 24.18 26.40 -5.46
N VAL A 80 23.75 26.29 -4.21
CA VAL A 80 22.66 25.42 -3.79
C VAL A 80 21.53 26.27 -3.24
N ALA A 81 20.36 26.15 -3.85
CA ALA A 81 19.16 26.87 -3.43
C ALA A 81 18.08 25.88 -3.00
N VAL A 82 17.40 26.17 -1.90
CA VAL A 82 16.27 25.38 -1.43
C VAL A 82 15.00 26.18 -1.65
N TYR A 83 13.97 25.49 -2.15
CA TYR A 83 12.68 26.10 -2.44
C TYR A 83 11.56 25.41 -1.66
N ARG A 84 10.51 26.17 -1.41
CA ARG A 84 9.22 25.70 -0.91
C ARG A 84 8.13 26.09 -1.90
N GLU A 85 7.29 25.13 -2.25
CA GLU A 85 6.08 25.35 -3.06
C GLU A 85 4.83 24.92 -2.27
N VAL A 86 3.73 25.62 -2.48
CA VAL A 86 2.42 25.31 -1.90
C VAL A 86 1.41 25.10 -3.02
N ASN A 87 0.33 24.35 -2.78
CA ASN A 87 -0.65 24.01 -3.82
C ASN A 87 -1.33 25.23 -4.47
N GLU A 88 -1.67 26.25 -3.68
CA GLU A 88 -2.47 27.39 -4.15
C GLU A 88 -1.66 28.47 -4.88
N SER A 89 -0.33 28.32 -4.96
CA SER A 89 0.58 29.29 -5.58
C SER A 89 1.34 28.66 -6.74
N ASN A 90 1.40 29.37 -7.86
CA ASN A 90 2.32 29.05 -8.96
C ASN A 90 3.73 29.60 -8.70
N GLU A 91 3.96 30.28 -7.57
CA GLU A 91 5.25 30.84 -7.21
C GLU A 91 6.00 29.90 -6.27
N ARG A 92 7.29 29.71 -6.55
CA ARG A 92 8.23 29.03 -5.66
C ARG A 92 8.90 30.03 -4.73
N GLU A 93 8.85 29.78 -3.43
CA GLU A 93 9.56 30.56 -2.42
C GLU A 93 11.00 30.04 -2.30
N LYS A 94 12.00 30.90 -2.45
CA LYS A 94 13.40 30.53 -2.15
C LYS A 94 13.67 30.73 -0.67
N ILE A 95 13.85 29.64 0.07
CA ILE A 95 14.00 29.65 1.53
C ILE A 95 15.46 29.73 1.99
N LEU A 96 16.38 29.23 1.17
CA LEU A 96 17.83 29.24 1.45
C LEU A 96 18.61 29.30 0.13
N GLU A 97 19.76 29.98 0.14
CA GLU A 97 20.74 29.95 -0.95
C GLU A 97 22.14 30.05 -0.37
N GLU A 98 23.00 29.07 -0.66
CA GLU A 98 24.38 29.01 -0.20
C GLU A 98 25.31 28.69 -1.37
N SER A 99 26.54 29.18 -1.31
CA SER A 99 27.59 28.89 -2.29
C SER A 99 28.72 28.12 -1.63
N PHE A 100 29.19 27.08 -2.30
CA PHE A 100 30.29 26.24 -1.86
C PHE A 100 31.39 26.25 -2.92
N GLU A 101 32.63 26.53 -2.52
CA GLU A 101 33.77 26.58 -3.42
C GLU A 101 34.67 25.36 -3.24
N GLN A 102 35.20 24.83 -4.33
CA GLN A 102 36.20 23.75 -4.34
C GLN A 102 35.82 22.52 -3.47
N CYS A 103 34.55 22.12 -3.54
CA CYS A 103 34.01 20.94 -2.87
C CYS A 103 34.76 19.67 -3.31
N GLN A 104 34.83 18.69 -2.40
CA GLN A 104 35.39 17.37 -2.65
C GLN A 104 34.39 16.32 -2.16
N LEU A 105 34.21 15.23 -2.93
CA LEU A 105 33.26 14.16 -2.60
C LEU A 105 33.52 13.53 -1.23
N SER A 106 34.79 13.48 -0.81
CA SER A 106 35.21 12.96 0.51
C SER A 106 34.80 13.84 1.70
N SER A 107 34.30 15.05 1.46
CA SER A 107 33.87 16.00 2.48
C SER A 107 32.49 16.57 2.12
N PRO A 108 31.40 15.85 2.43
CA PRO A 108 30.05 16.30 2.15
C PRO A 108 29.77 17.70 2.73
N VAL A 109 29.08 18.54 1.96
CA VAL A 109 28.66 19.88 2.40
C VAL A 109 27.33 19.79 3.14
N LYS A 110 27.22 20.48 4.28
CA LYS A 110 25.98 20.60 5.06
C LYS A 110 25.41 22.00 4.88
N LEU A 111 24.17 22.09 4.42
CA LEU A 111 23.43 23.35 4.34
C LEU A 111 22.97 23.81 5.72
N SER A 112 22.67 25.10 5.88
CA SER A 112 22.00 25.61 7.07
C SER A 112 20.65 24.93 7.33
N SER A 113 20.26 24.89 8.60
CA SER A 113 18.97 24.33 9.04
C SER A 113 17.79 25.09 8.45
N ILE A 114 16.76 24.34 8.07
CA ILE A 114 15.47 24.82 7.56
C ILE A 114 14.44 24.48 8.62
N GLU A 115 13.87 25.52 9.23
CA GLU A 115 12.74 25.38 10.14
C GLU A 115 11.47 25.02 9.37
N LEU A 116 10.77 24.00 9.85
CA LEU A 116 9.52 23.53 9.26
C LEU A 116 8.35 24.43 9.69
N LEU A 117 7.53 24.84 8.73
CA LEU A 117 6.39 25.72 9.00
C LEU A 117 5.26 24.94 9.68
N GLN A 118 4.98 25.24 10.95
CA GLN A 118 3.90 24.61 11.72
C GLN A 118 2.51 25.22 11.44
N ASN A 119 2.20 25.52 10.18
CA ASN A 119 0.95 26.17 9.77
C ASN A 119 0.49 25.78 8.36
N GLU A 120 -0.55 26.43 7.84
CA GLU A 120 -1.14 26.12 6.54
C GLU A 120 -0.18 26.30 5.35
N ASN A 121 0.84 27.16 5.48
CA ASN A 121 1.85 27.42 4.45
C ASN A 121 2.96 26.35 4.38
N ALA A 122 2.90 25.30 5.22
CA ALA A 122 3.74 24.12 5.04
C ALA A 122 3.54 23.54 3.64
N GLY A 123 4.63 23.37 2.91
CA GLY A 123 4.60 23.08 1.49
C GLY A 123 5.28 21.77 1.10
N ARG A 124 5.84 21.78 -0.11
CA ARG A 124 6.80 20.81 -0.62
C ARG A 124 8.15 21.49 -0.72
N ILE A 125 9.17 20.92 -0.09
CA ILE A 125 10.54 21.44 -0.07
C ILE A 125 11.41 20.59 -1.00
N TYR A 126 12.26 21.25 -1.78
CA TYR A 126 13.25 20.60 -2.62
C TYR A 126 14.49 21.48 -2.81
N VAL A 127 15.60 20.88 -3.23
CA VAL A 127 16.86 21.54 -3.51
C VAL A 127 17.17 21.61 -5.02
N GLU A 128 17.71 22.74 -5.46
CA GLU A 128 18.36 22.94 -6.76
C GLU A 128 19.87 23.13 -6.57
N ILE A 129 20.67 22.44 -7.38
CA ILE A 129 22.13 22.48 -7.33
C ILE A 129 22.62 23.01 -8.69
N THR A 130 23.29 24.16 -8.68
CA THR A 130 23.84 24.81 -9.88
C THR A 130 25.38 24.78 -9.84
N CYS A 131 26.00 24.21 -10.87
CA CYS A 131 27.46 24.19 -11.02
C CYS A 131 28.00 25.56 -11.46
N LEU A 132 28.98 26.09 -10.72
CA LEU A 132 29.65 27.36 -10.98
C LEU A 132 31.03 27.18 -11.63
N SER A 133 31.71 26.06 -11.37
CA SER A 133 32.99 25.70 -11.99
C SER A 133 32.81 25.16 -13.42
N GLN A 134 33.91 24.99 -14.15
CA GLN A 134 33.87 24.44 -15.52
C GLN A 134 33.28 23.03 -15.58
N GLU A 135 33.63 22.21 -14.59
CA GLU A 135 33.13 20.86 -14.38
C GLU A 135 32.72 20.71 -12.92
N GLY A 136 31.80 19.79 -12.65
CA GLY A 136 31.43 19.41 -11.29
C GLY A 136 30.73 18.05 -11.23
N CYS A 137 30.59 17.51 -10.03
CA CYS A 137 29.94 16.23 -9.77
C CYS A 137 29.03 16.28 -8.54
N PHE A 138 27.92 15.57 -8.57
CA PHE A 138 27.06 15.24 -7.42
C PHE A 138 26.90 13.71 -7.35
N GLU A 139 27.33 13.11 -6.24
CA GLU A 139 27.29 11.65 -6.07
C GLU A 139 26.07 11.22 -5.25
N SER A 140 25.83 11.89 -4.14
CA SER A 140 24.73 11.54 -3.24
C SER A 140 24.26 12.74 -2.41
N GLY A 141 23.04 12.62 -1.87
CA GLY A 141 22.50 13.63 -0.97
C GLY A 141 21.49 13.06 0.00
N TRP A 142 21.33 13.73 1.14
CA TRP A 142 20.45 13.32 2.23
C TRP A 142 19.66 14.50 2.77
N ILE A 143 18.42 14.21 3.16
CA ILE A 143 17.61 15.05 4.04
C ILE A 143 17.82 14.52 5.45
N ALA A 144 18.21 15.37 6.38
CA ALA A 144 18.56 14.96 7.73
C ALA A 144 18.11 15.97 8.79
N THR A 145 18.12 15.54 10.05
CA THR A 145 17.88 16.38 11.21
C THR A 145 18.89 16.05 12.32
N ASP A 146 19.17 17.00 13.20
CA ASP A 146 19.93 16.75 14.44
C ASP A 146 18.99 16.50 15.63
N GLN A 147 17.68 16.63 15.44
CA GLN A 147 16.69 16.25 16.44
C GLN A 147 16.83 14.76 16.78
N PRO A 148 16.81 14.36 18.06
CA PRO A 148 16.81 12.95 18.44
C PRO A 148 15.51 12.27 18.01
N ARG A 149 15.59 10.99 17.63
CA ARG A 149 14.41 10.16 17.36
C ARG A 149 13.49 10.15 18.57
N SER A 150 12.18 10.21 18.34
CA SER A 150 11.20 10.20 19.43
C SER A 150 11.00 8.78 19.98
N ARG A 151 11.26 7.76 19.16
CA ARG A 151 11.24 6.34 19.50
C ARG A 151 12.14 5.54 18.56
N GLU A 152 12.56 4.35 18.99
CA GLU A 152 13.13 3.35 18.09
C GLU A 152 12.00 2.60 17.36
N VAL A 153 12.28 2.16 16.12
CA VAL A 153 11.33 1.43 15.27
C VAL A 153 11.98 0.14 14.81
N SER A 154 11.26 -0.98 14.96
CA SER A 154 11.57 -2.27 14.37
C SER A 154 10.45 -2.67 13.42
N LEU A 155 10.78 -2.90 12.15
CA LEU A 155 9.80 -3.11 11.08
C LEU A 155 9.77 -4.58 10.65
N GLY A 156 8.59 -5.19 10.71
CA GLY A 156 8.30 -6.49 10.11
C GLY A 156 7.60 -6.32 8.77
N ILE A 157 8.30 -6.57 7.66
CA ILE A 157 7.70 -6.60 6.33
C ILE A 157 7.06 -7.96 6.12
N VAL A 158 5.78 -7.99 5.75
CA VAL A 158 5.02 -9.21 5.50
C VAL A 158 4.66 -9.29 4.01
N ILE A 159 5.08 -10.37 3.37
CA ILE A 159 4.87 -10.63 1.94
C ILE A 159 4.10 -11.95 1.79
N CYS A 160 3.00 -11.92 1.04
CA CYS A 160 2.28 -13.11 0.61
C CYS A 160 2.71 -13.47 -0.82
N THR A 161 3.11 -14.72 -1.08
CA THR A 161 3.45 -15.15 -2.44
C THR A 161 2.79 -16.46 -2.87
N TYR A 162 2.53 -16.58 -4.16
CA TYR A 162 2.05 -17.82 -4.80
C TYR A 162 2.75 -18.02 -6.15
N LYS A 163 3.80 -18.85 -6.17
CA LYS A 163 4.56 -19.23 -7.38
C LYS A 163 5.17 -18.04 -8.14
N LYS A 164 5.67 -17.05 -7.39
CA LYS A 164 6.29 -15.82 -7.92
C LYS A 164 7.71 -15.63 -7.39
N GLU A 165 8.51 -16.68 -7.43
CA GLU A 165 9.82 -16.75 -6.77
C GLU A 165 10.79 -15.66 -7.27
N HIS A 166 10.69 -15.27 -8.55
CA HIS A 166 11.55 -14.23 -9.11
C HIS A 166 11.28 -12.85 -8.51
N TYR A 167 10.02 -12.44 -8.33
CA TYR A 167 9.74 -11.15 -7.72
C TYR A 167 10.19 -11.13 -6.26
N VAL A 168 9.98 -12.23 -5.51
CA VAL A 168 10.49 -12.36 -4.14
C VAL A 168 12.01 -12.14 -4.07
N ARG A 169 12.78 -12.72 -5.00
CA ARG A 169 14.24 -12.47 -5.07
C ARG A 169 14.58 -11.01 -5.31
N GLU A 170 13.92 -10.36 -6.27
CA GLU A 170 14.18 -8.96 -6.61
C GLU A 170 13.84 -8.01 -5.45
N THR A 171 12.70 -8.23 -4.80
CA THR A 171 12.27 -7.46 -3.61
C THR A 171 13.27 -7.64 -2.47
N LEU A 172 13.67 -8.88 -2.17
CA LEU A 172 14.66 -9.14 -1.13
C LEU A 172 16.04 -8.59 -1.48
N ALA A 173 16.48 -8.68 -2.73
CA ALA A 173 17.73 -8.05 -3.16
C ALA A 173 17.68 -6.53 -2.92
N THR A 174 16.59 -5.88 -3.32
CA THR A 174 16.36 -4.44 -3.12
C THR A 174 16.40 -4.05 -1.63
N LEU A 175 15.76 -4.83 -0.75
CA LEU A 175 15.71 -4.55 0.69
C LEU A 175 17.05 -4.84 1.39
N LEU A 176 17.66 -5.99 1.11
CA LEU A 176 18.78 -6.50 1.89
C LEU A 176 20.13 -5.89 1.46
N GLN A 177 20.24 -5.43 0.22
CA GLN A 177 21.45 -4.81 -0.33
C GLN A 177 21.50 -3.29 -0.10
N ASP A 178 20.38 -2.64 0.23
CA ASP A 178 20.35 -1.22 0.55
C ASP A 178 21.15 -0.93 1.84
N GLU A 179 22.17 -0.08 1.70
CA GLU A 179 23.11 0.22 2.78
C GLU A 179 22.46 0.87 3.99
N LEU A 180 21.50 1.79 3.78
CA LEU A 180 20.84 2.48 4.88
C LEU A 180 19.82 1.58 5.59
N LEU A 181 19.22 0.63 4.88
CA LEU A 181 18.32 -0.36 5.50
C LEU A 181 19.09 -1.47 6.25
N ARG A 182 20.37 -1.71 5.93
CA ARG A 182 21.20 -2.70 6.63
C ARG A 182 21.37 -2.37 8.11
N ASP A 183 21.43 -1.09 8.44
CA ASP A 183 21.60 -0.60 9.82
C ASP A 183 20.25 -0.39 10.56
N LYS A 184 19.12 -0.61 9.88
CA LYS A 184 17.79 -0.55 10.49
C LYS A 184 17.35 -1.91 11.02
N ASP A 185 16.51 -1.89 12.05
CA ASP A 185 15.92 -3.11 12.60
C ASP A 185 14.76 -3.58 11.70
N LEU A 186 15.10 -4.45 10.75
CA LEU A 186 14.22 -4.92 9.69
C LEU A 186 14.16 -6.45 9.65
N ARG A 187 12.95 -6.99 9.63
CA ARG A 187 12.65 -8.42 9.41
C ARG A 187 11.69 -8.57 8.24
N VAL A 188 11.79 -9.69 7.53
CA VAL A 188 10.90 -10.03 6.41
C VAL A 188 10.26 -11.41 6.67
N PHE A 189 8.94 -11.45 6.65
CA PHE A 189 8.12 -12.64 6.86
C PHE A 189 7.39 -12.97 5.57
N ILE A 190 7.70 -14.10 4.96
CA ILE A 190 7.16 -14.52 3.68
C ILE A 190 6.22 -15.69 3.89
N SER A 191 4.93 -15.49 3.64
CA SER A 191 3.97 -16.58 3.54
C SER A 191 3.99 -17.15 2.13
N ASP A 192 4.52 -18.36 1.98
CA ASP A 192 4.56 -19.08 0.71
C ASP A 192 3.30 -19.94 0.54
N ASN A 193 2.26 -19.32 -0.01
CA ASN A 193 1.01 -19.99 -0.34
C ASN A 193 1.17 -21.00 -1.50
N GLY A 194 2.25 -20.88 -2.28
CA GLY A 194 2.57 -21.82 -3.37
C GLY A 194 3.27 -23.09 -2.87
N ARG A 195 3.95 -23.00 -1.72
CA ARG A 195 4.85 -24.03 -1.16
C ARG A 195 5.96 -24.39 -2.17
N THR A 196 6.45 -23.40 -2.90
CA THR A 196 7.42 -23.54 -3.99
C THR A 196 8.75 -22.84 -3.73
N LEU A 197 8.84 -21.96 -2.72
CA LEU A 197 10.09 -21.29 -2.37
C LEU A 197 11.09 -22.30 -1.79
N ASN A 198 12.34 -22.20 -2.26
CA ASN A 198 13.43 -22.99 -1.72
C ASN A 198 14.10 -22.25 -0.56
N HIS A 199 13.89 -22.72 0.67
CA HIS A 199 14.50 -22.13 1.86
C HIS A 199 16.03 -21.99 1.77
N ARG A 200 16.73 -22.85 1.02
CA ARG A 200 18.19 -22.77 0.83
C ARG A 200 18.64 -21.53 0.06
N GLU A 201 17.74 -20.92 -0.71
CA GLU A 201 18.01 -19.71 -1.47
C GLU A 201 17.98 -18.45 -0.60
N PHE A 202 17.20 -18.48 0.49
CA PHE A 202 16.96 -17.31 1.34
C PHE A 202 17.57 -17.55 2.73
N GLN A 203 18.87 -17.28 2.86
CA GLN A 203 19.66 -17.58 4.07
C GLN A 203 19.96 -16.34 4.93
N ASP A 204 19.53 -15.14 4.52
CA ASP A 204 19.70 -13.94 5.34
C ASP A 204 18.87 -14.09 6.63
N SER A 205 19.52 -13.87 7.78
CA SER A 205 18.90 -14.00 9.11
C SER A 205 17.70 -13.09 9.36
N ARG A 206 17.51 -12.06 8.52
CA ARG A 206 16.35 -11.16 8.55
C ARG A 206 15.12 -11.76 7.87
N VAL A 207 15.28 -12.81 7.06
CA VAL A 207 14.19 -13.39 6.25
C VAL A 207 13.72 -14.70 6.87
N LYS A 208 12.40 -14.83 7.04
CA LYS A 208 11.74 -16.07 7.44
C LYS A 208 10.65 -16.42 6.44
N ILE A 209 10.66 -17.67 5.98
CA ILE A 209 9.70 -18.20 5.01
C ILE A 209 8.83 -19.24 5.72
N PHE A 210 7.53 -19.17 5.49
CA PHE A 210 6.53 -20.03 6.08
C PHE A 210 5.69 -20.66 4.97
N PRO A 211 5.80 -21.98 4.75
CA PRO A 211 4.87 -22.69 3.88
C PRO A 211 3.45 -22.51 4.40
N ASN A 212 2.54 -22.15 3.50
CA ASN A 212 1.15 -21.87 3.83
C ASN A 212 0.21 -22.56 2.85
N LYS A 213 -1.02 -22.85 3.29
CA LYS A 213 -2.07 -23.23 2.35
C LYS A 213 -2.48 -22.03 1.50
N ASN A 214 -2.92 -22.25 0.28
CA ASN A 214 -3.39 -21.17 -0.58
C ASN A 214 -4.77 -20.68 -0.13
N ALA A 215 -4.74 -19.81 0.88
CA ALA A 215 -5.88 -19.06 1.39
C ALA A 215 -5.95 -17.64 0.79
N GLY A 216 -5.35 -17.44 -0.39
CA GLY A 216 -5.28 -16.17 -1.10
C GLY A 216 -4.45 -15.11 -0.36
N GLY A 217 -4.56 -13.86 -0.81
CA GLY A 217 -3.88 -12.70 -0.20
C GLY A 217 -4.25 -12.54 1.27
N SER A 218 -5.53 -12.63 1.62
CA SER A 218 -6.00 -12.46 3.00
C SER A 218 -5.34 -13.46 3.94
N GLY A 219 -5.26 -14.73 3.54
CA GLY A 219 -4.63 -15.76 4.33
C GLY A 219 -3.11 -15.68 4.38
N GLY A 220 -2.45 -15.25 3.30
CA GLY A 220 -1.00 -15.10 3.28
C GLY A 220 -0.51 -13.90 4.10
N PHE A 221 -1.16 -12.75 3.97
CA PHE A 221 -0.86 -11.58 4.82
C PHE A 221 -1.15 -11.89 6.29
N THR A 222 -2.28 -12.54 6.59
CA THR A 222 -2.61 -12.93 7.96
C THR A 222 -1.60 -13.93 8.53
N ARG A 223 -1.18 -14.93 7.75
CA ARG A 223 -0.15 -15.89 8.17
C ARG A 223 1.13 -15.15 8.56
N GLY A 224 1.65 -14.30 7.69
CA GLY A 224 2.89 -13.58 7.97
C GLY A 224 2.77 -12.62 9.15
N LEU A 225 1.63 -11.95 9.33
CA LEU A 225 1.35 -11.13 10.52
C LEU A 225 1.35 -11.96 11.80
N MET A 226 0.72 -13.14 11.80
CA MET A 226 0.69 -14.03 12.97
C MET A 226 2.09 -14.50 13.36
N GLU A 227 2.93 -14.85 12.39
CA GLU A 227 4.32 -15.26 12.64
C GLU A 227 5.16 -14.09 13.18
N ALA A 228 4.96 -12.89 12.64
CA ALA A 228 5.66 -11.69 13.11
C ALA A 228 5.23 -11.26 14.52
N LEU A 229 3.94 -11.41 14.84
CA LEU A 229 3.41 -11.21 16.20
C LEU A 229 3.95 -12.24 17.19
N ALA A 230 4.02 -13.51 16.77
CA ALA A 230 4.56 -14.59 17.61
C ALA A 230 6.05 -14.39 17.90
N GLU A 231 6.83 -13.92 16.92
CA GLU A 231 8.24 -13.53 17.14
C GLU A 231 8.39 -12.40 18.16
N GLY A 232 7.41 -11.50 18.23
CA GLY A 232 7.33 -10.48 19.27
C GLY A 232 8.41 -9.39 19.19
N HIS A 233 9.15 -9.29 18.08
CA HIS A 233 10.27 -8.37 17.89
C HIS A 233 9.87 -7.04 17.22
N SER A 234 9.01 -7.10 16.19
CA SER A 234 8.62 -5.92 15.40
C SER A 234 7.65 -5.00 16.15
N SER A 235 7.93 -3.70 16.15
CA SER A 235 7.04 -2.66 16.70
C SER A 235 6.03 -2.15 15.68
N HIS A 236 6.36 -2.26 14.38
CA HIS A 236 5.51 -1.92 13.26
C HIS A 236 5.53 -3.03 12.22
N PHE A 237 4.46 -3.12 11.44
CA PHE A 237 4.36 -4.01 10.30
C PHE A 237 4.20 -3.20 9.02
N LEU A 238 4.64 -3.78 7.90
CA LEU A 238 4.38 -3.28 6.55
C LEU A 238 3.93 -4.46 5.69
N LEU A 239 2.71 -4.39 5.18
CA LEU A 239 2.23 -5.35 4.18
C LEU A 239 2.65 -4.90 2.79
N MET A 240 3.17 -5.84 2.00
CA MET A 240 3.60 -5.62 0.62
C MET A 240 3.22 -6.79 -0.29
N ASP A 241 2.77 -6.47 -1.49
CA ASP A 241 2.54 -7.46 -2.55
C ASP A 241 3.87 -8.09 -3.01
N ASP A 242 3.79 -9.29 -3.58
CA ASP A 242 4.96 -9.98 -4.08
C ASP A 242 5.37 -9.54 -5.49
N ASP A 243 4.47 -9.04 -6.34
CA ASP A 243 4.72 -8.66 -7.74
C ASP A 243 4.83 -7.15 -7.99
N ILE A 244 5.60 -6.48 -7.13
CA ILE A 244 5.88 -5.05 -7.23
C ILE A 244 7.31 -4.76 -7.72
N GLU A 245 7.52 -3.59 -8.32
CA GLU A 245 8.85 -2.96 -8.31
C GLU A 245 8.95 -2.03 -7.08
N LEU A 246 9.98 -2.22 -6.25
CA LEU A 246 10.15 -1.52 -4.98
C LEU A 246 11.15 -0.36 -5.10
N GLU A 247 10.78 0.80 -4.53
CA GLU A 247 11.74 1.83 -4.13
C GLU A 247 12.13 1.64 -2.65
N SER A 248 13.37 1.25 -2.39
CA SER A 248 13.87 1.02 -1.03
C SER A 248 13.86 2.31 -0.20
N GLU A 249 13.94 3.47 -0.85
CA GLU A 249 13.78 4.76 -0.20
C GLU A 249 12.38 4.94 0.42
N SER A 250 11.32 4.38 -0.16
CA SER A 250 9.98 4.37 0.44
C SER A 250 9.99 3.68 1.81
N ILE A 251 10.74 2.58 1.94
CA ILE A 251 10.89 1.83 3.21
C ILE A 251 11.73 2.63 4.21
N TYR A 252 12.81 3.26 3.76
CA TYR A 252 13.66 4.05 4.65
C TYR A 252 12.90 5.25 5.23
N ARG A 253 12.16 5.98 4.39
CA ARG A 253 11.32 7.09 4.84
C ARG A 253 10.21 6.63 5.79
N LEU A 254 9.69 5.42 5.61
CA LEU A 254 8.71 4.84 6.52
C LEU A 254 9.26 4.71 7.95
N PHE A 255 10.53 4.28 8.11
CA PHE A 255 11.19 4.32 9.43
C PHE A 255 11.21 5.73 10.00
N ALA A 256 11.66 6.72 9.20
CA ALA A 256 11.72 8.10 9.65
C ALA A 256 10.36 8.62 10.10
N VAL A 257 9.28 8.38 9.34
CA VAL A 257 7.94 8.83 9.75
C VAL A 257 7.53 8.18 11.08
N HIS A 258 7.70 6.87 11.25
CA HIS A 258 7.36 6.18 12.51
C HIS A 258 8.25 6.58 13.70
N GLU A 259 9.53 6.85 13.48
CA GLU A 259 10.48 7.29 14.51
C GLU A 259 10.12 8.66 15.11
N TYR A 260 9.44 9.50 14.33
CA TYR A 260 9.01 10.84 14.74
C TYR A 260 7.49 11.02 14.82
N ALA A 261 6.66 10.01 14.53
CA ALA A 261 5.20 10.18 14.48
C ALA A 261 4.61 10.73 15.79
N LYS A 262 3.67 11.67 15.72
CA LYS A 262 3.01 12.29 16.90
C LYS A 262 2.04 11.33 17.58
N THR A 263 1.35 10.53 16.79
CA THR A 263 0.28 9.62 17.21
C THR A 263 0.41 8.28 16.50
N GLU A 264 -0.48 7.34 16.83
CA GLU A 264 -0.71 6.15 16.02
C GLU A 264 -1.20 6.56 14.62
N LEU A 265 -0.66 5.94 13.57
CA LEU A 265 -1.01 6.20 12.16
C LEU A 265 -1.06 4.89 11.38
N ILE A 266 -1.90 4.85 10.35
CA ILE A 266 -1.74 3.90 9.24
C ILE A 266 -1.10 4.68 8.09
N ILE A 267 0.00 4.18 7.54
CA ILE A 267 0.71 4.81 6.41
C ILE A 267 0.44 3.97 5.17
N ALA A 268 -0.19 4.59 4.17
CA ALA A 268 -0.49 4.02 2.88
C ALA A 268 0.47 4.58 1.82
N GLY A 269 1.14 3.69 1.09
CA GLY A 269 1.96 4.06 -0.05
C GLY A 269 1.15 4.08 -1.34
N GLY A 270 1.51 4.99 -2.25
CA GLY A 270 0.88 5.09 -3.55
C GLY A 270 1.15 3.87 -4.45
N LEU A 271 0.17 3.53 -5.28
CA LEU A 271 0.29 2.54 -6.35
C LEU A 271 0.65 3.25 -7.65
N LEU A 272 1.90 3.12 -8.10
CA LEU A 272 2.33 3.57 -9.42
C LEU A 272 2.04 2.50 -10.47
N SER A 273 1.71 2.91 -11.69
CA SER A 273 1.40 1.98 -12.78
C SER A 273 2.66 1.39 -13.41
N LEU A 274 2.77 0.06 -13.53
CA LEU A 274 3.83 -0.56 -14.34
C LEU A 274 3.65 -0.36 -15.85
N ILE A 275 2.49 0.10 -16.30
CA ILE A 275 2.22 0.40 -17.72
C ILE A 275 2.72 1.80 -18.06
N GLU A 276 2.40 2.78 -17.20
CA GLU A 276 2.81 4.17 -17.32
C GLU A 276 3.51 4.57 -16.03
N LYS A 277 4.83 4.32 -15.94
CA LYS A 277 5.58 4.41 -14.67
C LYS A 277 5.56 5.77 -13.98
N HIS A 278 5.19 6.84 -14.68
CA HIS A 278 5.05 8.18 -14.12
C HIS A 278 3.65 8.48 -13.55
N VAL A 279 2.69 7.56 -13.72
CA VAL A 279 1.31 7.75 -13.28
C VAL A 279 1.12 7.14 -11.90
N LEU A 280 0.68 7.97 -10.96
CA LEU A 280 0.04 7.51 -9.71
C LEU A 280 -1.34 6.99 -10.05
N TYR A 281 -1.49 5.67 -10.02
CA TYR A 281 -2.78 5.04 -10.27
C TYR A 281 -3.72 5.30 -9.10
N GLU A 282 -3.28 5.09 -7.86
CA GLU A 282 -4.12 5.28 -6.68
C GLU A 282 -3.25 5.57 -5.45
N ALA A 283 -3.59 6.59 -4.65
CA ALA A 283 -2.91 6.84 -3.37
C ALA A 283 -3.56 6.09 -2.18
N GLY A 284 -4.87 5.84 -2.31
CA GLY A 284 -5.77 5.19 -1.37
C GLY A 284 -7.20 5.37 -1.88
N ALA A 285 -8.23 5.03 -1.10
CA ALA A 285 -9.60 5.34 -1.49
C ALA A 285 -10.52 5.65 -0.30
N THR A 286 -11.68 6.23 -0.62
CA THR A 286 -12.83 6.27 0.31
C THR A 286 -13.71 5.04 0.13
N TYR A 287 -14.37 4.62 1.21
CA TYR A 287 -15.33 3.51 1.24
C TYR A 287 -16.70 4.03 1.70
N SER A 288 -17.68 4.02 0.80
CA SER A 288 -18.95 4.72 1.04
C SER A 288 -19.84 4.03 2.08
N GLU A 289 -20.26 4.81 3.09
CA GLU A 289 -21.34 4.45 4.01
C GLU A 289 -22.73 4.52 3.34
N ASP A 290 -22.91 5.37 2.32
CA ASP A 290 -24.22 5.62 1.72
C ASP A 290 -24.31 5.26 0.23
N SER A 291 -25.05 4.17 -0.02
CA SER A 291 -25.46 3.72 -1.34
C SER A 291 -26.21 4.78 -2.17
N SER A 292 -26.84 5.77 -1.52
CA SER A 292 -27.67 6.79 -2.16
C SER A 292 -26.85 7.89 -2.83
N THR A 293 -25.68 8.25 -2.27
CA THR A 293 -24.83 9.34 -2.79
C THR A 293 -23.80 8.88 -3.83
N LYS A 294 -23.42 7.60 -3.82
CA LYS A 294 -22.37 7.04 -4.71
C LYS A 294 -22.83 5.79 -5.51
N GLY A 295 -24.14 5.54 -5.57
CA GLY A 295 -24.77 4.62 -6.54
C GLY A 295 -24.78 3.12 -6.19
N ALA A 296 -24.02 2.68 -5.18
CA ALA A 296 -23.98 1.31 -4.64
C ALA A 296 -23.51 1.29 -3.19
N SER A 297 -23.98 0.33 -2.37
CA SER A 297 -23.40 0.03 -1.05
C SER A 297 -21.92 -0.34 -1.22
N GLY A 298 -21.02 0.21 -0.40
CA GLY A 298 -19.60 -0.18 -0.42
C GLY A 298 -18.79 0.31 -1.63
N SER A 299 -19.27 1.34 -2.33
CA SER A 299 -18.56 1.91 -3.49
C SER A 299 -17.22 2.53 -3.07
N LEU A 300 -16.13 2.07 -3.71
CA LEU A 300 -14.79 2.63 -3.57
C LEU A 300 -14.62 3.84 -4.50
N THR A 301 -14.06 4.94 -3.99
CA THR A 301 -13.66 6.09 -4.82
C THR A 301 -12.17 6.34 -4.63
N PRO A 302 -11.33 6.06 -5.64
CA PRO A 302 -9.88 6.21 -5.52
C PRO A 302 -9.51 7.69 -5.32
N LEU A 303 -8.54 7.91 -4.45
CA LEU A 303 -7.95 9.19 -4.10
C LEU A 303 -6.68 9.41 -4.93
N ASN A 304 -6.45 10.66 -5.33
CA ASN A 304 -5.35 11.06 -6.22
C ASN A 304 -5.18 10.09 -7.41
N HIS A 305 -6.30 9.76 -8.05
CA HIS A 305 -6.36 8.75 -9.10
C HIS A 305 -5.82 9.27 -10.44
N TYR A 306 -4.95 8.49 -11.07
CA TYR A 306 -4.42 8.71 -12.42
C TYR A 306 -3.71 10.08 -12.60
N LEU A 307 -2.80 10.40 -11.67
CA LEU A 307 -2.03 11.65 -11.69
C LEU A 307 -0.65 11.47 -12.35
N ASP A 308 -0.29 12.38 -13.26
CA ASP A 308 1.06 12.45 -13.85
C ASP A 308 2.05 13.14 -12.91
N LEU A 309 2.97 12.37 -12.34
CA LEU A 309 3.90 12.84 -11.32
C LEU A 309 5.13 13.58 -11.84
N ARG A 310 5.22 13.84 -13.15
CA ARG A 310 6.33 14.62 -13.72
C ARG A 310 6.15 16.13 -13.54
N GLN A 311 4.91 16.57 -13.33
CA GLN A 311 4.56 17.99 -13.30
C GLN A 311 4.58 18.53 -11.85
N SER A 312 5.27 19.66 -11.63
CA SER A 312 5.38 20.30 -10.30
C SER A 312 4.01 20.60 -9.68
N GLN A 313 3.06 21.06 -10.51
CA GLN A 313 1.69 21.36 -10.11
C GLN A 313 0.97 20.12 -9.56
N THR A 314 1.13 18.98 -10.23
CA THR A 314 0.55 17.71 -9.78
C THR A 314 1.20 17.22 -8.50
N LEU A 315 2.51 17.43 -8.32
CA LEU A 315 3.18 17.15 -7.04
C LEU A 315 2.65 18.04 -5.91
N ASN A 316 2.35 19.31 -6.19
CA ASN A 316 1.80 20.23 -5.20
C ASN A 316 0.33 19.93 -4.88
N GLN A 317 -0.44 19.36 -5.82
CA GLN A 317 -1.79 18.86 -5.56
C GLN A 317 -1.81 17.81 -4.44
N LEU A 318 -0.76 16.98 -4.35
CA LEU A 318 -0.63 15.97 -3.28
C LEU A 318 -0.50 16.58 -1.87
N LEU A 319 -0.24 17.89 -1.74
CA LEU A 319 -0.25 18.59 -0.45
C LEU A 319 -1.66 18.80 0.10
N VAL A 320 -2.69 18.64 -0.73
CA VAL A 320 -4.09 18.60 -0.29
C VAL A 320 -4.41 17.19 0.16
N GLU A 321 -4.53 17.01 1.47
CA GLU A 321 -4.86 15.71 2.05
C GLU A 321 -6.31 15.35 1.76
N GLU A 322 -6.51 14.13 1.27
CA GLU A 322 -7.83 13.54 1.08
C GLU A 322 -8.10 12.55 2.22
N ASP A 323 -9.33 12.53 2.76
CA ASP A 323 -9.68 11.64 3.87
C ASP A 323 -9.83 10.19 3.37
N ALA A 324 -8.77 9.39 3.55
CA ALA A 324 -8.76 7.99 3.13
C ALA A 324 -9.49 7.09 4.12
N ASP A 325 -10.21 6.10 3.60
CA ASP A 325 -10.80 5.01 4.38
C ASP A 325 -10.00 3.71 4.28
N TYR A 326 -9.11 3.60 3.28
CA TYR A 326 -8.13 2.51 3.22
C TYR A 326 -6.84 2.86 2.45
N GLY A 327 -5.79 2.10 2.77
CA GLY A 327 -4.57 1.95 1.97
C GLY A 327 -4.38 0.49 1.59
N GLY A 328 -4.05 0.22 0.33
CA GLY A 328 -3.94 -1.14 -0.17
C GLY A 328 -2.74 -1.89 0.40
N PHE A 329 -2.88 -3.21 0.57
CA PHE A 329 -1.82 -4.07 1.11
C PHE A 329 -0.60 -4.24 0.19
N TRP A 330 -0.56 -3.56 -0.96
CA TRP A 330 0.66 -3.40 -1.76
C TRP A 330 1.73 -2.58 -1.02
N PHE A 331 1.32 -1.63 -0.17
CA PHE A 331 2.18 -0.86 0.73
C PHE A 331 1.33 -0.23 1.84
N CYS A 332 1.11 -0.96 2.93
CA CYS A 332 0.31 -0.48 4.06
C CYS A 332 1.00 -0.81 5.39
N SER A 333 1.33 0.22 6.17
CA SER A 333 2.05 0.08 7.43
C SER A 333 1.24 0.54 8.62
N PHE A 334 1.36 -0.19 9.72
CA PHE A 334 0.68 0.08 10.98
C PHE A 334 1.49 -0.47 12.15
N SER A 335 1.19 0.00 13.36
CA SER A 335 1.87 -0.47 14.56
C SER A 335 1.45 -1.90 14.93
N ARG A 336 2.28 -2.58 15.72
CA ARG A 336 1.91 -3.82 16.38
C ARG A 336 0.74 -3.66 17.35
N THR A 337 0.72 -2.56 18.10
CA THR A 337 -0.34 -2.23 19.06
C THR A 337 -1.71 -2.23 18.38
N LEU A 338 -1.81 -1.68 17.17
CA LEU A 338 -3.03 -1.69 16.39
C LEU A 338 -3.48 -3.11 16.08
N VAL A 339 -2.58 -3.98 15.61
CA VAL A 339 -2.93 -5.37 15.28
C VAL A 339 -3.42 -6.12 16.52
N GLU A 340 -2.77 -5.94 17.66
CA GLU A 340 -3.16 -6.58 18.92
C GLU A 340 -4.55 -6.12 19.40
N GLN A 341 -4.94 -4.87 19.15
CA GLN A 341 -6.24 -4.32 19.56
C GLN A 341 -7.36 -4.53 18.53
N LEU A 342 -7.00 -4.57 17.25
CA LEU A 342 -7.91 -4.70 16.12
C LEU A 342 -8.19 -6.17 15.79
N ASN A 343 -7.23 -7.06 16.04
CA ASN A 343 -7.08 -8.41 15.50
C ASN A 343 -6.66 -8.43 14.02
N LEU A 344 -6.91 -9.53 13.32
CA LEU A 344 -6.36 -9.85 12.00
C LEU A 344 -7.32 -9.44 10.85
N PRO A 345 -6.88 -9.44 9.58
CA PRO A 345 -7.76 -9.27 8.43
C PRO A 345 -8.90 -10.30 8.34
N LEU A 346 -9.95 -9.98 7.59
CA LEU A 346 -11.02 -10.94 7.31
C LEU A 346 -10.57 -12.04 6.32
N PRO A 347 -11.08 -13.28 6.44
CA PRO A 347 -10.71 -14.42 5.61
C PRO A 347 -11.41 -14.42 4.24
N LEU A 348 -11.14 -13.40 3.42
CA LEU A 348 -11.88 -13.12 2.19
C LEU A 348 -11.29 -13.77 0.92
N PHE A 349 -10.20 -14.53 1.07
CA PHE A 349 -9.33 -15.03 0.00
C PHE A 349 -8.57 -13.90 -0.71
N ILE A 350 -9.26 -13.01 -1.43
CA ILE A 350 -8.66 -11.79 -2.03
C ILE A 350 -9.69 -10.65 -2.04
N LYS A 351 -9.23 -9.40 -2.16
CA LYS A 351 -10.04 -8.17 -2.29
C LYS A 351 -10.83 -7.84 -1.02
N LEU A 352 -10.87 -6.54 -0.72
CA LEU A 352 -11.63 -5.91 0.39
C LEU A 352 -11.12 -6.27 1.79
N ASP A 353 -10.10 -7.12 1.91
CA ASP A 353 -9.43 -7.45 3.16
C ASP A 353 -8.60 -6.26 3.67
N ASP A 354 -7.91 -5.57 2.77
CA ASP A 354 -7.22 -4.30 3.03
C ASP A 354 -8.19 -3.16 3.38
N VAL A 355 -9.26 -3.03 2.59
CA VAL A 355 -10.33 -2.06 2.80
C VAL A 355 -10.97 -2.25 4.17
N GLU A 356 -11.42 -3.47 4.48
CA GLU A 356 -12.09 -3.75 5.74
C GLU A 356 -11.17 -3.51 6.94
N TYR A 357 -9.91 -3.92 6.83
CA TYR A 357 -8.96 -3.78 7.94
C TYR A 357 -8.72 -2.31 8.30
N CYS A 358 -8.40 -1.49 7.32
CA CYS A 358 -8.14 -0.07 7.52
C CYS A 358 -9.42 0.66 7.97
N PHE A 359 -10.55 0.36 7.32
CA PHE A 359 -11.84 0.94 7.66
C PHE A 359 -12.25 0.61 9.11
N ARG A 360 -12.06 -0.65 9.54
CA ARG A 360 -12.34 -1.09 10.92
C ARG A 360 -11.42 -0.39 11.92
N ALA A 361 -10.14 -0.17 11.58
CA ALA A 361 -9.20 0.59 12.41
C ALA A 361 -9.68 2.04 12.61
N LYS A 362 -9.98 2.73 11.50
CA LYS A 362 -10.47 4.12 11.50
C LYS A 362 -11.77 4.25 12.29
N LYS A 363 -12.75 3.37 12.04
CA LYS A 363 -14.06 3.39 12.72
C LYS A 363 -13.98 3.11 14.23
N LYS A 364 -13.10 2.20 14.66
CA LYS A 364 -13.00 1.78 16.07
C LYS A 364 -12.12 2.72 16.91
N PHE A 365 -11.06 3.25 16.33
CA PHE A 365 -10.02 3.98 17.07
C PHE A 365 -9.79 5.41 16.59
N GLY A 366 -10.39 5.84 15.48
CA GLY A 366 -10.16 7.15 14.89
C GLY A 366 -8.73 7.35 14.39
N ILE A 367 -8.02 6.25 14.08
CA ILE A 367 -6.65 6.31 13.58
C ILE A 367 -6.67 6.84 12.14
N PRO A 368 -5.92 7.91 11.84
CA PRO A 368 -5.85 8.44 10.48
C PRO A 368 -5.11 7.47 9.56
N ILE A 369 -5.60 7.39 8.32
CA ILE A 369 -4.97 6.66 7.23
C ILE A 369 -4.32 7.70 6.32
N VAL A 370 -3.01 7.75 6.33
CA VAL A 370 -2.23 8.79 5.67
C VAL A 370 -1.68 8.24 4.36
N THR A 371 -2.19 8.73 3.23
CA THR A 371 -1.65 8.43 1.90
C THR A 371 -0.39 9.27 1.67
N PHE A 372 0.76 8.76 2.10
CA PHE A 372 1.97 9.57 2.28
C PHE A 372 2.73 9.77 0.95
N PRO A 373 2.84 10.99 0.40
CA PRO A 373 3.56 11.23 -0.85
C PRO A 373 5.05 10.92 -0.71
N SER A 374 5.73 10.59 -1.81
CA SER A 374 7.11 10.05 -1.87
C SER A 374 7.29 8.61 -1.36
N MET A 375 6.22 7.94 -0.90
CA MET A 375 6.22 6.50 -0.63
C MET A 375 5.30 5.80 -1.61
N ALA A 376 5.87 4.94 -2.44
CA ALA A 376 5.12 4.19 -3.44
C ALA A 376 5.81 2.89 -3.87
N VAL A 377 5.03 2.06 -4.54
CA VAL A 377 5.47 0.85 -5.27
C VAL A 377 4.87 0.88 -6.67
N TRP A 378 5.56 0.30 -7.66
CA TRP A 378 4.95 0.07 -8.96
C TRP A 378 4.31 -1.32 -9.01
N HIS A 379 3.12 -1.39 -9.59
CA HIS A 379 2.41 -2.65 -9.81
C HIS A 379 1.55 -2.58 -11.08
N ILE A 380 1.14 -3.74 -11.62
CA ILE A 380 0.19 -3.78 -12.75
C ILE A 380 -1.20 -3.37 -12.23
N PRO A 381 -1.80 -2.28 -12.73
CA PRO A 381 -3.11 -1.85 -12.26
C PRO A 381 -4.18 -2.95 -12.40
N ALA A 382 -5.10 -3.03 -11.43
CA ALA A 382 -6.14 -4.06 -11.43
C ALA A 382 -7.01 -4.02 -12.70
N SER A 383 -7.26 -2.82 -13.25
CA SER A 383 -8.02 -2.62 -14.50
C SER A 383 -7.41 -3.33 -15.71
N ALA A 384 -6.09 -3.55 -15.71
CA ALA A 384 -5.39 -4.22 -16.81
C ALA A 384 -5.53 -5.76 -16.78
N LYS A 385 -5.90 -6.34 -15.62
CA LYS A 385 -6.04 -7.79 -15.46
C LYS A 385 -7.43 -8.29 -15.92
N ASN A 386 -8.48 -7.48 -15.75
CA ASN A 386 -9.90 -7.72 -16.09
C ASN A 386 -10.35 -9.21 -16.08
N LEU A 387 -10.18 -9.86 -14.93
CA LEU A 387 -10.50 -11.28 -14.78
C LEU A 387 -11.90 -11.45 -14.18
N ASN A 388 -12.80 -12.14 -14.89
CA ASN A 388 -14.18 -12.34 -14.44
C ASN A 388 -14.30 -12.99 -13.06
N TRP A 389 -13.42 -13.93 -12.71
CA TRP A 389 -13.44 -14.57 -11.39
C TRP A 389 -13.15 -13.59 -10.25
N GLU A 390 -12.45 -12.48 -10.48
CA GLU A 390 -12.24 -11.46 -9.44
C GLU A 390 -13.55 -10.73 -9.11
N ALA A 391 -14.48 -10.61 -10.06
CA ALA A 391 -15.80 -10.02 -9.82
C ALA A 391 -16.59 -10.82 -8.78
N TYR A 392 -16.45 -12.17 -8.77
CA TYR A 392 -17.06 -13.00 -7.73
C TYR A 392 -16.57 -12.59 -6.33
N TYR A 393 -15.26 -12.49 -6.14
CA TYR A 393 -14.69 -12.12 -4.84
C TYR A 393 -15.03 -10.69 -4.47
N TYR A 394 -14.84 -9.73 -5.39
CA TYR A 394 -15.12 -8.31 -5.13
C TYR A 394 -16.55 -8.10 -4.65
N PHE A 395 -17.56 -8.55 -5.42
CA PHE A 395 -18.96 -8.29 -5.10
C PHE A 395 -19.44 -9.05 -3.85
N ARG A 396 -18.98 -10.29 -3.65
CA ARG A 396 -19.29 -11.06 -2.44
C ARG A 396 -18.68 -10.38 -1.22
N ASN A 397 -17.41 -10.04 -1.30
CA ASN A 397 -16.64 -9.53 -0.18
C ASN A 397 -17.06 -8.12 0.20
N ASP A 398 -17.38 -7.27 -0.78
CA ASP A 398 -17.94 -5.95 -0.53
C ASP A 398 -19.27 -6.06 0.25
N LEU A 399 -20.15 -6.98 -0.15
CA LEU A 399 -21.41 -7.17 0.55
C LEU A 399 -21.21 -7.74 1.97
N ILE A 400 -20.23 -8.64 2.17
CA ILE A 400 -19.83 -9.14 3.51
C ILE A 400 -19.31 -7.98 4.37
N THR A 401 -18.34 -7.21 3.87
CA THR A 401 -17.74 -6.07 4.57
C THR A 401 -18.81 -5.05 4.95
N TYR A 402 -19.69 -4.70 4.02
CA TYR A 402 -20.78 -3.78 4.28
C TYR A 402 -21.77 -4.32 5.32
N ALA A 403 -22.12 -5.61 5.28
CA ALA A 403 -23.02 -6.22 6.27
C ALA A 403 -22.42 -6.29 7.68
N ILE A 404 -21.09 -6.45 7.80
CA ILE A 404 -20.38 -6.42 9.09
C ILE A 404 -20.46 -5.02 9.71
N HIS A 405 -20.31 -3.98 8.91
CA HIS A 405 -20.19 -2.61 9.39
C HIS A 405 -21.51 -1.83 9.43
N TYR A 406 -22.48 -2.21 8.61
CA TYR A 406 -23.73 -1.49 8.37
C TYR A 406 -24.93 -2.44 8.31
N SER A 407 -26.05 -1.99 7.73
CA SER A 407 -27.25 -2.79 7.54
C SER A 407 -27.76 -2.58 6.11
N PRO A 408 -27.35 -3.45 5.16
CA PRO A 408 -27.66 -3.25 3.75
C PRO A 408 -29.16 -3.42 3.49
N ASN A 409 -29.71 -2.49 2.70
CA ASN A 409 -31.10 -2.58 2.26
C ASN A 409 -31.22 -3.57 1.11
N TYR A 410 -32.10 -4.57 1.26
CA TYR A 410 -32.28 -5.63 0.26
C TYR A 410 -32.55 -5.10 -1.14
N THR A 411 -33.52 -4.18 -1.27
CA THR A 411 -33.93 -3.64 -2.57
C THR A 411 -32.81 -2.86 -3.23
N HIS A 412 -32.04 -2.08 -2.47
CA HIS A 412 -30.90 -1.33 -3.02
C HIS A 412 -29.80 -2.28 -3.51
N VAL A 413 -29.46 -3.32 -2.74
CA VAL A 413 -28.43 -4.29 -3.15
C VAL A 413 -28.89 -5.07 -4.39
N VAL A 414 -30.14 -5.56 -4.41
CA VAL A 414 -30.69 -6.27 -5.57
C VAL A 414 -30.73 -5.37 -6.80
N ASN A 415 -31.11 -4.10 -6.67
CA ASN A 415 -31.10 -3.16 -7.79
C ASN A 415 -29.68 -2.93 -8.33
N ASN A 416 -28.69 -2.83 -7.45
CA ASN A 416 -27.29 -2.70 -7.83
C ASN A 416 -26.80 -3.93 -8.59
N TYR A 417 -26.98 -5.13 -8.02
CA TYR A 417 -26.61 -6.38 -8.69
C TYR A 417 -27.35 -6.58 -10.01
N THR A 418 -28.65 -6.26 -10.07
CA THR A 418 -29.44 -6.32 -11.31
C THR A 418 -28.85 -5.39 -12.36
N ARG A 419 -28.47 -4.16 -12.01
CA ARG A 419 -27.84 -3.23 -12.94
C ARG A 419 -26.53 -3.80 -13.51
N GLU A 420 -25.65 -4.32 -12.66
CA GLU A 420 -24.37 -4.89 -13.08
C GLU A 420 -24.55 -6.16 -13.93
N ILE A 421 -25.50 -7.02 -13.58
CA ILE A 421 -25.86 -8.21 -14.37
C ILE A 421 -26.40 -7.79 -15.74
N MET A 422 -27.31 -6.81 -15.80
CA MET A 422 -27.85 -6.32 -17.08
C MET A 422 -26.76 -5.69 -17.95
N LEU A 423 -25.82 -4.94 -17.37
CA LEU A 423 -24.67 -4.41 -18.11
C LEU A 423 -23.79 -5.53 -18.68
N ALA A 424 -23.51 -6.57 -17.90
CA ALA A 424 -22.77 -7.74 -18.37
C ALA A 424 -23.50 -8.45 -19.52
N LEU A 425 -24.82 -8.65 -19.40
CA LEU A 425 -25.66 -9.28 -20.42
C LEU A 425 -25.79 -8.45 -21.72
N LEU A 426 -25.68 -7.12 -21.64
CA LEU A 426 -25.65 -6.23 -22.81
C LEU A 426 -24.30 -6.25 -23.53
N MET A 427 -23.21 -6.60 -22.84
CA MET A 427 -21.84 -6.71 -23.36
C MET A 427 -21.41 -8.17 -23.64
N PRO A 428 -22.37 -9.04 -24.01
CA PRO A 428 -22.35 -10.51 -23.88
C PRO A 428 -21.32 -11.16 -22.92
N ASP A 429 -21.08 -10.56 -21.76
CA ASP A 429 -20.15 -11.05 -20.74
C ASP A 429 -20.88 -11.98 -19.75
N TYR A 430 -21.32 -13.13 -20.28
CA TYR A 430 -22.09 -14.12 -19.53
C TYR A 430 -21.33 -14.69 -18.34
N ASP A 431 -20.01 -14.84 -18.45
CA ASP A 431 -19.19 -15.29 -17.33
C ASP A 431 -19.20 -14.27 -16.18
N ARG A 432 -19.15 -12.96 -16.45
CA ARG A 432 -19.31 -11.93 -15.42
C ARG A 432 -20.70 -11.98 -14.77
N ALA A 433 -21.77 -12.10 -15.56
CA ALA A 433 -23.12 -12.24 -15.03
C ALA A 433 -23.24 -13.46 -14.10
N GLN A 434 -22.65 -14.60 -14.49
CA GLN A 434 -22.60 -15.81 -13.67
C GLN A 434 -21.81 -15.62 -12.37
N MET A 435 -20.71 -14.87 -12.39
CA MET A 435 -19.92 -14.54 -11.20
C MET A 435 -20.67 -13.64 -10.23
N LEU A 436 -21.40 -12.64 -10.72
CA LEU A 436 -22.25 -11.76 -9.89
C LEU A 436 -23.37 -12.54 -9.19
N MET A 437 -24.08 -13.40 -9.92
CA MET A 437 -25.13 -14.24 -9.34
C MET A 437 -24.57 -15.21 -8.29
N LYS A 438 -23.40 -15.83 -8.57
CA LYS A 438 -22.73 -16.70 -7.62
C LYS A 438 -22.29 -15.93 -6.37
N ALA A 439 -21.78 -14.71 -6.51
CA ALA A 439 -21.36 -13.87 -5.39
C ALA A 439 -22.53 -13.59 -4.44
N PHE A 440 -23.68 -13.20 -4.97
CA PHE A 440 -24.88 -12.94 -4.19
C PHE A 440 -25.42 -14.22 -3.53
N SER A 441 -25.50 -15.32 -4.28
CA SER A 441 -25.95 -16.61 -3.76
C SER A 441 -25.04 -17.14 -2.65
N ASP A 442 -23.72 -17.01 -2.78
CA ASP A 442 -22.79 -17.44 -1.73
C ASP A 442 -22.85 -16.52 -0.49
N TYR A 443 -23.07 -15.21 -0.67
CA TYR A 443 -23.32 -14.31 0.47
C TYR A 443 -24.53 -14.76 1.30
N LEU A 444 -25.61 -15.21 0.64
CA LEU A 444 -26.83 -15.69 1.30
C LEU A 444 -26.62 -16.95 2.16
N LYS A 445 -25.54 -17.71 1.96
CA LYS A 445 -25.18 -18.86 2.81
C LYS A 445 -24.66 -18.46 4.20
N GLY A 446 -24.42 -17.16 4.41
CA GLY A 446 -23.93 -16.63 5.68
C GLY A 446 -22.49 -17.01 6.00
N PRO A 447 -22.03 -16.73 7.24
CA PRO A 447 -20.65 -16.90 7.66
C PRO A 447 -20.09 -18.33 7.55
N SER A 448 -20.96 -19.33 7.56
CA SER A 448 -20.57 -20.74 7.34
C SER A 448 -19.77 -20.91 6.05
N LEU A 449 -20.04 -20.09 5.02
CA LEU A 449 -19.29 -20.06 3.78
C LEU A 449 -17.79 -19.85 3.99
N LEU A 450 -17.38 -18.94 4.89
CA LEU A 450 -15.96 -18.69 5.14
C LEU A 450 -15.35 -19.64 6.17
N LYS A 451 -16.19 -20.22 7.06
CA LYS A 451 -15.73 -21.12 8.11
C LYS A 451 -15.46 -22.53 7.60
N ASP A 452 -16.35 -23.05 6.77
CA ASP A 452 -16.42 -24.48 6.48
C ASP A 452 -15.76 -24.83 5.13
N ASN A 453 -15.53 -23.83 4.27
CA ASN A 453 -14.97 -24.08 2.94
C ASN A 453 -13.45 -23.97 2.93
N ASP A 454 -12.82 -24.99 2.36
CA ASP A 454 -11.40 -24.93 2.02
C ASP A 454 -11.18 -24.06 0.76
N PRO A 455 -10.36 -23.00 0.83
CA PRO A 455 -10.07 -22.14 -0.32
C PRO A 455 -9.34 -22.88 -1.44
N GLU A 456 -8.53 -23.90 -1.14
CA GLU A 456 -7.81 -24.69 -2.16
C GLU A 456 -8.76 -25.54 -3.01
N THR A 457 -9.95 -25.85 -2.49
CA THR A 457 -11.04 -26.50 -3.22
C THR A 457 -12.00 -25.50 -3.88
N THR A 458 -12.30 -24.41 -3.17
CA THR A 458 -13.30 -23.41 -3.60
C THR A 458 -12.83 -22.61 -4.80
N HIS A 459 -11.58 -22.11 -4.78
CA HIS A 459 -11.06 -21.23 -5.82
C HIS A 459 -11.00 -21.91 -7.21
N PRO A 460 -10.52 -23.16 -7.37
CA PRO A 460 -10.60 -23.86 -8.65
C PRO A 460 -12.02 -24.00 -9.20
N THR A 461 -13.03 -24.13 -8.34
CA THR A 461 -14.44 -24.20 -8.78
C THR A 461 -14.92 -22.84 -9.29
N VAL A 462 -14.54 -21.74 -8.62
CA VAL A 462 -14.80 -20.37 -9.10
C VAL A 462 -14.13 -20.14 -10.46
N LEU A 463 -12.85 -20.51 -10.60
CA LEU A 463 -12.10 -20.38 -11.86
C LEU A 463 -12.74 -21.15 -13.02
N LYS A 464 -13.23 -22.37 -12.75
CA LYS A 464 -13.92 -23.17 -13.75
C LYS A 464 -15.23 -22.51 -14.17
N LEU A 465 -16.01 -22.02 -13.20
CA LEU A 465 -17.30 -21.40 -13.47
C LEU A 465 -17.15 -20.06 -14.21
N SER A 466 -16.08 -19.30 -13.94
CA SER A 466 -15.82 -18.00 -14.59
C SER A 466 -15.40 -18.08 -16.06
N ARG A 467 -15.43 -19.27 -16.66
CA ARG A 467 -15.06 -19.56 -18.05
C ARG A 467 -16.07 -20.49 -18.70
N THR A 468 -17.28 -20.57 -18.14
CA THR A 468 -18.29 -21.54 -18.59
C THR A 468 -18.82 -21.18 -19.97
N TYR A 469 -18.98 -19.88 -20.22
CA TYR A 469 -19.56 -19.37 -21.45
C TYR A 469 -18.51 -18.95 -22.48
N GLU A 470 -17.23 -18.91 -22.07
CA GLU A 470 -16.10 -18.46 -22.87
C GLU A 470 -16.46 -17.16 -23.61
N ASN A 471 -16.88 -16.14 -22.86
CA ASN A 471 -17.39 -14.83 -23.30
C ASN A 471 -17.64 -14.68 -24.82
N GLN A 472 -18.92 -14.64 -25.17
CA GLN A 472 -19.35 -14.69 -26.57
C GLN A 472 -19.20 -13.33 -27.25
N SER A 473 -18.92 -13.35 -28.56
CA SER A 473 -18.88 -12.12 -29.38
C SER A 473 -20.26 -11.59 -29.74
N GLU A 474 -21.28 -12.44 -29.65
CA GLU A 474 -22.67 -12.12 -29.99
C GLU A 474 -23.60 -12.53 -28.85
N ILE A 475 -24.78 -11.92 -28.82
CA ILE A 475 -25.81 -12.25 -27.83
C ILE A 475 -26.44 -13.60 -28.21
N ASP A 476 -26.37 -14.57 -27.31
CA ASP A 476 -27.20 -15.79 -27.33
C ASP A 476 -28.49 -15.56 -26.52
N PRO A 477 -29.66 -15.45 -27.18
CA PRO A 477 -30.93 -15.21 -26.51
C PRO A 477 -31.30 -16.30 -25.50
N LEU A 478 -30.91 -17.55 -25.73
CA LEU A 478 -31.26 -18.66 -24.83
C LEU A 478 -30.49 -18.54 -23.53
N THR A 479 -29.17 -18.37 -23.60
CA THR A 479 -28.32 -18.12 -22.42
C THR A 479 -28.78 -16.85 -21.68
N HIS A 480 -29.13 -15.79 -22.41
CA HIS A 480 -29.61 -14.55 -21.81
C HIS A 480 -30.88 -14.77 -20.97
N ILE A 481 -31.87 -15.48 -21.51
CA ILE A 481 -33.12 -15.80 -20.79
C ILE A 481 -32.83 -16.68 -19.57
N GLN A 482 -31.99 -17.71 -19.72
CA GLN A 482 -31.64 -18.62 -18.63
C GLN A 482 -30.98 -17.90 -17.44
N LEU A 483 -30.03 -16.99 -17.71
CA LEU A 483 -29.37 -16.22 -16.65
C LEU A 483 -30.34 -15.24 -15.97
N LEU A 484 -31.29 -14.66 -16.69
CA LEU A 484 -32.33 -13.80 -16.10
C LEU A 484 -33.30 -14.59 -15.21
N GLU A 485 -33.72 -15.79 -15.65
CA GLU A 485 -34.55 -16.69 -14.86
C GLU A 485 -33.82 -17.12 -13.58
N GLN A 486 -32.54 -17.46 -13.70
CA GLN A 486 -31.68 -17.79 -12.55
C GLN A 486 -31.58 -16.63 -11.56
N TRP A 487 -31.29 -15.41 -12.03
CA TRP A 487 -31.22 -14.23 -11.17
C TRP A 487 -32.54 -13.98 -10.45
N THR A 488 -33.66 -14.12 -11.15
CA THR A 488 -35.00 -13.94 -10.57
C THR A 488 -35.29 -14.96 -9.47
N SER A 489 -34.87 -16.22 -9.64
CA SER A 489 -34.98 -17.25 -8.59
C SER A 489 -34.18 -16.88 -7.35
N ILE A 490 -32.92 -16.48 -7.54
CA ILE A 490 -32.02 -16.08 -6.44
C ILE A 490 -32.60 -14.90 -5.64
N VAL A 491 -33.15 -13.89 -6.34
CA VAL A 491 -33.81 -12.73 -5.71
C VAL A 491 -35.10 -13.13 -4.98
N SER A 492 -35.82 -14.13 -5.46
CA SER A 492 -37.02 -14.61 -4.77
C SER A 492 -36.65 -15.30 -3.46
N GLU A 493 -35.66 -16.20 -3.50
CA GLU A 493 -35.17 -16.98 -2.35
C GLU A 493 -34.55 -16.06 -1.28
N GLY A 494 -33.62 -15.18 -1.69
CA GLY A 494 -32.87 -14.31 -0.79
C GLY A 494 -33.72 -13.31 -0.01
N ARG A 495 -34.91 -12.96 -0.50
CA ARG A 495 -35.81 -12.00 0.17
C ARG A 495 -36.24 -12.47 1.55
N SER A 496 -36.45 -13.78 1.72
CA SER A 496 -36.93 -14.35 2.97
C SER A 496 -35.85 -14.46 4.05
N GLU A 497 -34.60 -14.67 3.64
CA GLU A 497 -33.47 -14.93 4.53
C GLU A 497 -32.61 -13.69 4.80
N TRP A 498 -32.75 -12.63 3.98
CA TRP A 498 -31.88 -11.45 3.98
C TRP A 498 -31.55 -10.89 5.37
N SER A 499 -32.59 -10.64 6.18
CA SER A 499 -32.41 -10.02 7.50
C SER A 499 -31.64 -10.93 8.46
N SER A 500 -31.85 -12.25 8.40
CA SER A 500 -31.11 -13.22 9.22
C SER A 500 -29.65 -13.25 8.79
N VAL A 501 -29.40 -13.42 7.49
CA VAL A 501 -28.05 -13.49 6.92
C VAL A 501 -27.22 -12.24 7.25
N CYS A 502 -27.81 -11.05 7.13
CA CYS A 502 -27.11 -9.81 7.49
C CYS A 502 -26.73 -9.76 8.97
N GLN A 503 -27.60 -10.24 9.86
CA GLN A 503 -27.32 -10.32 11.30
C GLN A 503 -26.24 -11.35 11.60
N GLU A 504 -26.23 -12.49 10.91
CA GLU A 504 -25.22 -13.53 11.04
C GLU A 504 -23.83 -13.02 10.65
N TRP A 505 -23.70 -12.32 9.50
CA TRP A 505 -22.45 -11.69 9.09
C TRP A 505 -21.93 -10.70 10.12
N LYS A 506 -22.82 -9.81 10.59
CA LYS A 506 -22.47 -8.83 11.64
C LYS A 506 -22.01 -9.49 12.94
N ALA A 507 -22.67 -10.56 13.36
CA ALA A 507 -22.32 -11.31 14.56
C ALA A 507 -20.99 -12.06 14.42
N ALA A 508 -20.69 -12.61 13.24
CA ALA A 508 -19.49 -13.38 12.98
C ALA A 508 -18.21 -12.53 12.81
N GLY A 509 -18.35 -11.22 12.54
CA GLY A 509 -17.21 -10.35 12.23
C GLY A 509 -16.06 -10.41 13.25
N GLN A 510 -16.35 -10.45 14.55
CA GLN A 510 -15.32 -10.54 15.60
C GLN A 510 -14.64 -11.91 15.69
N GLU A 511 -15.37 -12.99 15.37
CA GLU A 511 -14.83 -14.34 15.38
C GLU A 511 -13.89 -14.56 14.19
N LEU A 512 -14.32 -14.13 12.99
CA LEU A 512 -13.60 -14.31 11.72
C LEU A 512 -12.23 -13.62 11.69
N VAL A 513 -12.04 -12.57 12.48
CA VAL A 513 -10.77 -11.82 12.58
C VAL A 513 -9.88 -12.33 13.71
N SER A 514 -10.37 -13.29 14.52
CA SER A 514 -9.65 -13.72 15.72
C SER A 514 -8.43 -14.57 15.39
N PRO A 515 -7.36 -14.50 16.20
CA PRO A 515 -6.21 -15.41 16.05
C PRO A 515 -6.61 -16.89 16.11
N THR A 516 -7.56 -17.26 16.97
CA THR A 516 -8.04 -18.64 17.10
C THR A 516 -8.69 -19.14 15.82
N PHE A 517 -9.55 -18.32 15.20
CA PHE A 517 -10.14 -18.66 13.90
C PHE A 517 -9.04 -18.88 12.86
N TRP A 518 -8.09 -17.96 12.73
CA TRP A 518 -7.03 -18.07 11.73
C TRP A 518 -6.06 -19.24 11.96
N GLN A 519 -5.75 -19.59 13.21
CA GLN A 519 -4.97 -20.77 13.54
C GLN A 519 -5.64 -22.06 13.03
N GLN A 520 -6.95 -22.19 13.28
CA GLN A 520 -7.74 -23.33 12.81
C GLN A 520 -7.89 -23.29 11.29
N TYR A 521 -8.27 -22.14 10.75
CA TYR A 521 -8.52 -21.96 9.33
C TYR A 521 -7.26 -22.24 8.51
N LEU A 522 -6.07 -21.82 8.94
CA LEU A 522 -4.80 -22.10 8.24
C LEU A 522 -4.15 -23.43 8.63
N GLU A 523 -4.78 -24.23 9.50
CA GLU A 523 -4.26 -25.52 9.97
C GLU A 523 -2.86 -25.42 10.59
N LEU A 524 -2.63 -24.34 11.36
CA LEU A 524 -1.33 -24.11 12.01
C LEU A 524 -1.21 -24.99 13.25
N GLU A 525 -0.08 -25.70 13.38
CA GLU A 525 0.23 -26.42 14.60
C GLU A 525 0.30 -25.44 15.78
N SER A 526 -0.33 -25.80 16.90
CA SER A 526 -0.28 -24.99 18.12
C SER A 526 1.16 -24.98 18.67
N SER A 527 1.90 -23.89 18.43
CA SER A 527 3.20 -23.69 19.07
C SER A 527 3.00 -23.42 20.58
N PRO A 528 3.92 -23.85 21.46
CA PRO A 528 3.84 -23.56 22.89
C PRO A 528 3.86 -22.05 23.22
N GLU A 529 4.39 -21.21 22.33
CA GLU A 529 4.47 -19.76 22.51
C GLU A 529 3.13 -19.07 22.19
N THR A 530 2.33 -19.65 21.30
CA THR A 530 0.98 -19.18 20.96
C THR A 530 0.02 -19.23 22.17
N LEU A 531 0.25 -20.16 23.10
CA LEU A 531 -0.47 -20.27 24.37
C LEU A 531 -0.10 -19.16 25.38
N ALA A 532 1.11 -18.61 25.32
CA ALA A 532 1.55 -17.57 26.25
C ALA A 532 0.84 -16.22 26.01
N VAL A 533 0.60 -15.86 24.74
CA VAL A 533 -0.20 -14.69 24.35
C VAL A 533 -1.67 -14.87 24.75
N GLN A 534 -2.21 -16.09 24.63
CA GLN A 534 -3.58 -16.42 25.07
C GLN A 534 -3.76 -16.25 26.60
N THR A 535 -2.75 -16.58 27.41
CA THR A 535 -2.83 -16.36 28.86
C THR A 535 -2.80 -14.88 29.26
N ALA A 536 -2.06 -14.02 28.56
CA ALA A 536 -1.97 -12.59 28.87
C ALA A 536 -3.31 -11.85 28.66
N HIS A 537 -4.09 -12.20 27.64
CA HIS A 537 -5.41 -11.60 27.38
C HIS A 537 -6.51 -12.08 28.33
N SER A 538 -6.38 -13.27 28.91
CA SER A 538 -7.32 -13.77 29.92
C SER A 538 -7.06 -13.22 31.33
N GLY A 539 -5.80 -12.91 31.66
CA GLY A 539 -5.41 -12.39 32.98
C GLY A 539 -5.77 -10.91 33.23
N ALA A 540 -5.86 -10.10 32.17
CA ALA A 540 -6.17 -8.66 32.28
C ALA A 540 -7.66 -8.36 32.56
N LYS A 541 -8.55 -9.38 32.53
CA LYS A 541 -9.99 -9.22 32.83
C LYS A 541 -10.38 -9.56 34.28
N LEU A 542 -9.42 -9.88 35.16
CA LEU A 542 -9.70 -10.23 36.57
C LEU A 542 -9.10 -9.24 37.60
N LEU A 543 -8.50 -8.14 37.15
CA LEU A 543 -8.05 -7.05 38.02
C LEU A 543 -8.34 -5.70 37.35
N ASN A 544 -9.60 -5.28 37.42
CA ASN A 544 -10.05 -3.89 37.58
C ASN A 544 -11.56 -3.85 37.81
#